data_AF-A0A7X7F9W2-F1
#
_entry.id   AF-A0A7X7F9W2-F1
#
_cell.length_a   1.000
_cell.length_b   1.000
_cell.length_c   1.000
_cell.angle_alpha   90.00
_cell.angle_beta   90.00
_cell.angle_gamma   90.00
#
_symmetry.space_group_name_H-M   'P 1'
#
loop_
_entity.id
_entity.type
_entity.pdbx_description
1 polymer ?
#
loop_
_entity_poly.entity_id
_entity_poly.type
_entity_poly.pdbx_seq_one_letter_code
_entity_poly.pdbx_strand_id
1 'polypeptide(L)'
;MTNNTRFHTPRALARVLFAAAALAFAAPAAPAQTAEREDTVYSRLYAEFARHPNRLAGGTNLASCFAALERELQASGLKPRRQTFRTLVQETERLSFTYAGEPVAGVLMTDNGPAPFVTDGPIEGPVVFVGNGSVADLEGKDVAGAIAIVDAAKIGVRLPDVFMLGAKAVVLVGDDSIDQWRMTRVCFSTVTLVPRLYIPRVKAIASGLLEADGSQRGSIDARALLKDREGVNLWVELPAVGGWTGDLKREEVLVLSARLDTHGFTPDYSPELRQAANAALLADVAVSLAKSGPLNRHVVV
;
A
#
# COMPACT_ATOMS: atom_id res chain seq x y z
N MET A 1 -73.83 30.32 2.82
CA MET A 1 -73.70 31.14 4.04
C MET A 1 -72.19 31.31 4.30
N THR A 2 -71.40 32.13 3.60
CA THR A 2 -71.32 33.61 3.47
C THR A 2 -71.13 34.39 4.78
N ASN A 3 -69.88 34.79 5.04
CA ASN A 3 -69.38 36.14 5.42
C ASN A 3 -67.89 35.97 5.79
N ASN A 4 -66.86 36.53 5.15
CA ASN A 4 -66.59 37.77 4.41
C ASN A 4 -66.54 39.04 5.27
N THR A 5 -65.32 39.45 5.64
CA THR A 5 -64.92 40.86 5.77
C THR A 5 -63.42 41.01 5.46
N ARG A 6 -63.14 41.92 4.54
CA ARG A 6 -61.83 42.32 4.02
C ARG A 6 -61.35 43.63 4.69
N PHE A 7 -60.07 43.93 4.40
CA PHE A 7 -59.42 45.24 4.19
C PHE A 7 -58.66 45.87 5.37
N HIS A 8 -57.33 45.91 5.29
CA HIS A 8 -56.55 47.00 4.64
C HIS A 8 -55.04 46.82 4.90
N THR A 9 -54.23 46.89 3.83
CA THR A 9 -52.80 47.20 3.91
C THR A 9 -52.59 48.71 4.09
N PRO A 10 -51.45 49.11 4.68
CA PRO A 10 -50.54 49.93 3.89
C PRO A 10 -49.07 49.48 3.96
N ARG A 11 -48.41 49.78 2.84
CA ARG A 11 -46.97 49.65 2.55
C ARG A 11 -46.13 50.48 3.52
N ALA A 12 -44.93 49.99 3.87
CA ALA A 12 -43.66 50.71 3.73
C ALA A 12 -42.50 49.93 4.39
N LEU A 13 -41.39 49.86 3.65
CA LEU A 13 -39.97 49.84 4.08
C LEU A 13 -39.56 48.86 5.21
N ALA A 14 -38.54 48.00 5.08
CA ALA A 14 -37.30 48.14 4.34
C ALA A 14 -36.71 46.77 4.03
N ARG A 15 -36.16 46.63 2.82
CA ARG A 15 -35.25 45.55 2.44
C ARG A 15 -33.91 45.79 3.15
N VAL A 16 -33.54 44.93 4.09
CA VAL A 16 -32.13 44.81 4.52
C VAL A 16 -31.55 43.64 3.73
N LEU A 17 -30.90 43.97 2.62
CA LEU A 17 -29.98 43.09 1.91
C LEU A 17 -28.73 42.93 2.80
N PHE A 18 -28.55 41.75 3.38
CA PHE A 18 -27.26 41.35 3.94
C PHE A 18 -26.29 41.06 2.78
N ALA A 19 -25.54 42.07 2.36
CA ALA A 19 -24.34 41.87 1.57
C ALA A 19 -23.21 41.42 2.52
N ALA A 20 -22.97 40.10 2.58
CA ALA A 20 -21.76 39.57 3.18
C ALA A 20 -20.59 39.83 2.23
N ALA A 21 -19.92 40.98 2.39
CA ALA A 21 -18.65 41.24 1.75
C ALA A 21 -17.58 40.35 2.39
N ALA A 22 -17.17 39.30 1.69
CA ALA A 22 -16.01 38.50 2.04
C ALA A 22 -14.75 39.34 1.86
N LEU A 23 -14.26 39.93 2.96
CA LEU A 23 -12.90 40.46 3.06
C LEU A 23 -11.93 39.28 3.09
N ALA A 24 -11.49 38.86 1.90
CA ALA A 24 -10.33 38.00 1.76
C ALA A 24 -9.08 38.79 2.19
N PHE A 25 -8.71 38.67 3.46
CA PHE A 25 -7.34 38.98 3.86
C PHE A 25 -6.43 37.94 3.23
N ALA A 26 -5.85 38.28 2.09
CA ALA A 26 -4.69 37.58 1.55
C ALA A 26 -3.53 37.80 2.53
N ALA A 27 -3.39 36.91 3.51
CA ALA A 27 -2.15 36.78 4.25
C ALA A 27 -1.05 36.46 3.24
N PRO A 28 0.08 37.18 3.23
CA PRO A 28 1.21 36.79 2.39
C PRO A 28 1.60 35.37 2.78
N ALA A 29 1.54 34.45 1.82
CA ALA A 29 2.07 33.12 1.98
C ALA A 29 3.54 33.29 2.37
N ALA A 30 3.87 32.94 3.62
CA ALA A 30 5.25 32.83 4.03
C ALA A 30 5.97 31.96 3.00
N PRO A 31 7.12 32.38 2.44
CA PRO A 31 7.86 31.52 1.55
C PRO A 31 8.10 30.22 2.31
N ALA A 32 7.70 29.10 1.71
CA ALA A 32 8.03 27.78 2.23
C ALA A 32 9.55 27.74 2.36
N GLN A 33 10.05 27.91 3.58
CA GLN A 33 11.42 27.60 3.89
C GLN A 33 11.55 26.11 3.57
N THR A 34 12.22 25.79 2.47
CA THR A 34 12.85 24.49 2.31
C THR A 34 13.77 24.34 3.50
N ALA A 35 13.27 23.75 4.59
CA ALA A 35 14.09 23.30 5.68
C ALA A 35 15.19 22.47 5.04
N GLU A 36 16.44 22.90 5.18
CA GLU A 36 17.58 22.05 4.86
C GLU A 36 17.32 20.74 5.57
N ARG A 37 17.11 19.68 4.78
CA ARG A 37 16.72 18.38 5.31
C ARG A 37 17.91 17.89 6.11
N GLU A 38 17.83 18.00 7.44
CA GLU A 38 18.89 17.61 8.34
C GLU A 38 19.35 16.18 8.00
N ASP A 39 20.65 16.02 7.75
CA ASP A 39 21.27 14.75 7.34
C ASP A 39 21.38 13.81 8.56
N THR A 40 20.22 13.30 8.97
CA THR A 40 20.02 12.39 10.09
C THR A 40 20.15 10.94 9.65
N VAL A 41 20.34 10.02 10.61
CA VAL A 41 20.28 8.57 10.31
C VAL A 41 18.90 8.23 9.74
N TYR A 42 17.85 8.85 10.27
CA TYR A 42 16.49 8.73 9.74
C TYR A 42 16.41 9.11 8.25
N SER A 43 16.87 10.31 7.86
CA SER A 43 16.66 10.80 6.49
C SER A 43 17.45 9.99 5.45
N ARG A 44 18.66 9.53 5.79
CA ARG A 44 19.47 8.63 4.93
C ARG A 44 18.83 7.25 4.77
N LEU A 45 18.45 6.61 5.87
CA LEU A 45 17.86 5.27 5.83
C LEU A 45 16.47 5.29 5.18
N TYR A 46 15.64 6.29 5.48
CA TYR A 46 14.34 6.41 4.85
C TYR A 46 14.45 6.57 3.33
N ALA A 47 15.39 7.41 2.85
CA ALA A 47 15.65 7.58 1.42
C ALA A 47 16.12 6.27 0.77
N GLU A 48 17.00 5.54 1.44
CA GLU A 48 17.45 4.21 1.00
C GLU A 48 16.29 3.21 0.92
N PHE A 49 15.44 3.13 1.94
CA PHE A 49 14.35 2.14 1.99
C PHE A 49 13.23 2.46 1.00
N ALA A 50 12.96 3.75 0.77
CA ALA A 50 11.91 4.24 -0.13
C ALA A 50 12.24 4.08 -1.62
N ARG A 51 13.51 3.85 -1.99
CA ARG A 51 13.91 3.69 -3.40
C ARG A 51 13.53 2.32 -3.99
N HIS A 52 13.16 1.37 -3.15
CA HIS A 52 12.87 0.00 -3.56
C HIS A 52 11.37 -0.21 -3.79
N PRO A 53 10.96 -0.88 -4.89
CA PRO A 53 9.55 -1.13 -5.20
C PRO A 53 8.89 -2.17 -4.26
N ASN A 54 9.72 -2.95 -3.56
CA ASN A 54 9.36 -3.88 -2.50
C ASN A 54 10.63 -4.20 -1.69
N ARG A 55 10.48 -4.75 -0.50
CA ARG A 55 11.55 -5.30 0.35
C ARG A 55 11.15 -6.70 0.83
N LEU A 56 10.88 -7.61 -0.11
CA LEU A 56 10.47 -8.98 0.20
C LEU A 56 11.56 -9.76 0.95
N ALA A 57 11.15 -10.65 1.85
CA ALA A 57 12.06 -11.54 2.56
C ALA A 57 12.92 -12.38 1.59
N GLY A 58 14.23 -12.45 1.85
CA GLY A 58 15.22 -13.10 0.99
C GLY A 58 15.46 -12.43 -0.38
N GLY A 59 14.84 -11.28 -0.65
CA GLY A 59 15.06 -10.51 -1.87
C GLY A 59 16.28 -9.58 -1.79
N THR A 60 16.81 -9.19 -2.95
CA THR A 60 17.97 -8.28 -3.06
C THR A 60 17.69 -6.89 -2.51
N ASN A 61 16.47 -6.38 -2.66
CA ASN A 61 16.07 -5.07 -2.13
C ASN A 61 16.13 -5.02 -0.60
N LEU A 62 15.58 -6.04 0.08
CA LEU A 62 15.64 -6.12 1.54
C LEU A 62 17.09 -6.32 2.03
N ALA A 63 17.88 -7.14 1.33
CA ALA A 63 19.29 -7.31 1.63
C ALA A 63 20.07 -5.98 1.53
N SER A 64 19.80 -5.17 0.50
CA SER A 64 20.35 -3.82 0.35
C SER A 64 19.98 -2.92 1.52
N CYS A 65 18.71 -2.95 1.95
CA CYS A 65 18.23 -2.17 3.09
C CYS A 65 18.93 -2.58 4.39
N PHE A 66 19.08 -3.89 4.67
CA PHE A 66 19.81 -4.36 5.84
C PHE A 66 21.30 -3.98 5.79
N ALA A 67 21.94 -4.01 4.63
CA ALA A 67 23.33 -3.59 4.50
C ALA A 67 23.52 -2.10 4.80
N ALA A 68 22.59 -1.25 4.35
CA ALA A 68 22.60 0.17 4.67
C ALA A 68 22.34 0.43 6.16
N LEU A 69 21.37 -0.28 6.76
CA LEU A 69 21.06 -0.21 8.19
C LEU A 69 22.28 -0.61 9.05
N GLU A 70 22.95 -1.71 8.72
CA GLU A 70 24.17 -2.14 9.42
C GLU A 70 25.25 -1.10 9.37
N ARG A 71 25.49 -0.53 8.19
CA ARG A 71 26.53 0.48 8.00
C ARG A 71 26.27 1.71 8.86
N GLU A 72 25.03 2.20 8.93
CA GLU A 72 24.67 3.36 9.77
C GLU A 72 24.84 3.07 11.27
N LEU A 73 24.40 1.88 11.72
CA LEU A 73 24.56 1.45 13.11
C LEU A 73 26.04 1.29 13.48
N GLN A 74 26.82 0.63 12.64
CA GLN A 74 28.27 0.44 12.83
C GLN A 74 29.03 1.76 12.83
N ALA A 75 28.72 2.67 11.90
CA ALA A 75 29.32 4.01 11.87
C ALA A 75 29.03 4.82 13.13
N SER A 76 27.93 4.50 13.83
CA SER A 76 27.56 5.09 15.11
C SER A 76 28.15 4.36 16.33
N GLY A 77 29.05 3.40 16.13
CA GLY A 77 29.71 2.64 17.20
C GLY A 77 28.87 1.48 17.77
N LEU A 78 27.70 1.19 17.17
CA LEU A 78 26.85 0.07 17.57
C LEU A 78 27.34 -1.24 16.96
N LYS A 79 26.98 -2.35 17.59
CA LYS A 79 27.36 -3.71 17.18
C LYS A 79 26.12 -4.49 16.73
N PRO A 80 25.65 -4.31 15.48
CA PRO A 80 24.49 -5.03 14.98
C PRO A 80 24.77 -6.53 14.90
N ARG A 81 23.74 -7.32 15.19
CA ARG A 81 23.72 -8.78 15.09
C ARG A 81 22.60 -9.21 14.15
N ARG A 82 22.83 -10.30 13.42
CA ARG A 82 21.82 -10.95 12.57
C ARG A 82 21.34 -12.23 13.22
N GLN A 83 20.03 -12.46 13.16
CA GLN A 83 19.41 -13.75 13.37
C GLN A 83 18.70 -14.12 12.07
N THR A 84 19.12 -15.22 11.44
CA THR A 84 18.47 -15.73 10.23
C THR A 84 17.43 -16.78 10.56
N PHE A 85 16.41 -16.89 9.72
CA PHE A 85 15.36 -17.91 9.83
C PHE A 85 14.83 -18.28 8.45
N ARG A 86 14.21 -19.45 8.32
CA ARG A 86 13.57 -19.87 7.06
C ARG A 86 12.14 -19.35 7.00
N THR A 87 11.74 -18.87 5.83
CA THR A 87 10.38 -18.42 5.55
C THR A 87 9.99 -18.79 4.12
N LEU A 88 8.69 -18.92 3.87
CA LEU A 88 8.13 -19.15 2.55
C LEU A 88 7.70 -17.82 1.94
N VAL A 89 8.18 -17.54 0.74
CA VAL A 89 7.78 -16.35 -0.03
C VAL A 89 7.20 -16.81 -1.36
N GLN A 90 6.07 -16.22 -1.74
CA GLN A 90 5.53 -16.41 -3.07
C GLN A 90 6.34 -15.60 -4.08
N GLU A 91 6.86 -16.27 -5.10
CA GLU A 91 7.63 -15.65 -6.19
C GLU A 91 6.91 -15.87 -7.51
N THR A 92 6.69 -14.79 -8.26
CA THR A 92 6.17 -14.82 -9.62
C THR A 92 7.28 -15.26 -10.58
N GLU A 93 7.18 -16.48 -11.12
CA GLU A 93 8.13 -17.02 -12.11
C GLU A 93 7.78 -16.57 -13.53
N ARG A 94 6.49 -16.43 -13.80
CA ARG A 94 5.97 -16.03 -15.11
C ARG A 94 4.70 -15.22 -14.91
N LEU A 95 4.64 -14.08 -15.59
CA LEU A 95 3.42 -13.31 -15.75
C LEU A 95 3.46 -12.64 -17.12
N SER A 96 2.44 -12.91 -17.93
CA SER A 96 2.16 -12.12 -19.13
C SER A 96 0.69 -11.73 -19.14
N PHE A 97 0.44 -10.50 -19.55
CA PHE A 97 -0.89 -9.99 -19.86
C PHE A 97 -0.82 -9.22 -21.15
N THR A 98 -1.70 -9.56 -22.09
CA THR A 98 -1.89 -8.80 -23.33
C THR A 98 -3.30 -8.27 -23.43
N TYR A 99 -3.44 -7.12 -24.08
CA TYR A 99 -4.70 -6.50 -24.44
C TYR A 99 -4.61 -5.96 -25.86
N ALA A 100 -5.57 -6.32 -26.72
CA ALA A 100 -5.54 -5.98 -28.16
C ALA A 100 -4.23 -6.41 -28.87
N GLY A 101 -3.62 -7.50 -28.40
CA GLY A 101 -2.35 -8.02 -28.92
C GLY A 101 -1.09 -7.38 -28.32
N GLU A 102 -1.22 -6.28 -27.57
CA GLU A 102 -0.10 -5.56 -26.98
C GLU A 102 0.13 -5.96 -25.52
N PRO A 103 1.40 -6.06 -25.06
CA PRO A 103 1.71 -6.40 -23.68
C PRO A 103 1.36 -5.25 -22.73
N VAL A 104 0.72 -5.57 -21.60
CA VAL A 104 0.44 -4.61 -20.53
C VAL A 104 1.11 -5.07 -19.24
N ALA A 105 2.07 -4.27 -18.76
CA ALA A 105 2.86 -4.62 -17.58
C ALA A 105 2.07 -4.42 -16.28
N GLY A 106 1.87 -5.52 -15.54
CA GLY A 106 1.29 -5.55 -14.20
C GLY A 106 2.09 -6.42 -13.24
N VAL A 107 1.54 -6.66 -12.06
CA VAL A 107 2.04 -7.64 -11.10
C VAL A 107 0.94 -8.62 -10.73
N LEU A 108 1.32 -9.85 -10.38
CA LEU A 108 0.38 -10.85 -9.92
C LEU A 108 -0.04 -10.53 -8.49
N MET A 109 -1.33 -10.65 -8.23
CA MET A 109 -1.86 -10.55 -6.89
C MET A 109 -1.84 -11.90 -6.17
N THR A 110 -1.73 -11.87 -4.85
CA THR A 110 -1.90 -13.02 -3.97
C THR A 110 -3.09 -12.85 -3.04
N ASP A 111 -3.60 -13.96 -2.50
CA ASP A 111 -4.64 -13.97 -1.46
C ASP A 111 -4.03 -13.98 -0.06
N ASN A 112 -4.92 -13.98 0.94
CA ASN A 112 -4.51 -14.27 2.30
C ASN A 112 -4.09 -15.75 2.41
N GLY A 113 -2.78 -15.99 2.56
CA GLY A 113 -2.20 -17.30 2.81
C GLY A 113 -1.19 -17.73 1.73
N PRO A 114 -0.22 -18.59 2.08
CA PRO A 114 0.77 -19.07 1.12
C PRO A 114 0.14 -20.11 0.19
N ALA A 115 -0.11 -19.75 -1.06
CA ALA A 115 -0.55 -20.69 -2.08
C ALA A 115 0.21 -20.47 -3.40
N PRO A 116 0.71 -21.54 -4.04
CA PRO A 116 1.14 -21.42 -5.42
C PRO A 116 -0.07 -21.11 -6.31
N PHE A 117 0.18 -20.43 -7.41
CA PHE A 117 -0.83 -20.11 -8.42
C PHE A 117 -0.27 -20.41 -9.80
N VAL A 118 -0.89 -21.31 -10.55
CA VAL A 118 -0.45 -21.69 -11.89
C VAL A 118 -1.68 -21.78 -12.79
N THR A 119 -1.63 -21.10 -13.93
CA THR A 119 -2.62 -21.30 -14.99
C THR A 119 -2.23 -22.52 -15.83
N ASP A 120 -3.20 -23.41 -16.12
CA ASP A 120 -2.99 -24.59 -16.98
C ASP A 120 -2.67 -24.22 -18.45
N GLY A 121 -2.99 -22.99 -18.82
CA GLY A 121 -2.67 -22.32 -20.08
C GLY A 121 -3.15 -20.86 -20.01
N PRO A 122 -2.89 -20.04 -21.03
CA PRO A 122 -3.34 -18.65 -21.02
C PRO A 122 -4.86 -18.56 -20.88
N ILE A 123 -5.33 -17.73 -19.94
CA ILE A 123 -6.74 -17.38 -19.79
C ILE A 123 -7.08 -16.31 -20.80
N GLU A 124 -7.97 -16.63 -21.73
CA GLU A 124 -8.38 -15.74 -22.81
C GLU A 124 -9.86 -15.38 -22.73
N GLY A 125 -10.15 -14.14 -23.12
CA GLY A 125 -11.52 -13.62 -23.18
C GLY A 125 -11.59 -12.20 -23.73
N PRO A 126 -12.80 -11.69 -23.96
CA PRO A 126 -13.01 -10.25 -24.14
C PRO A 126 -12.54 -9.51 -22.88
N VAL A 127 -12.04 -8.28 -23.05
CA VAL A 127 -11.63 -7.42 -21.93
C VAL A 127 -12.69 -6.35 -21.71
N VAL A 128 -13.21 -6.26 -20.49
CA VAL A 128 -14.35 -5.38 -20.18
C VAL A 128 -14.03 -4.56 -18.94
N PHE A 129 -14.12 -3.24 -19.05
CA PHE A 129 -14.06 -2.33 -17.91
C PHE A 129 -15.38 -2.34 -17.15
N VAL A 130 -15.34 -2.72 -15.88
CA VAL A 130 -16.53 -2.91 -15.03
C VAL A 130 -16.58 -1.92 -13.87
N GLY A 131 -15.89 -0.78 -13.97
CA GLY A 131 -15.89 0.23 -12.91
C GLY A 131 -15.43 -0.36 -11.58
N ASN A 132 -16.20 -0.18 -10.50
CA ASN A 132 -15.89 -0.81 -9.21
C ASN A 132 -16.52 -2.21 -9.04
N GLY A 133 -17.18 -2.75 -10.07
CA GLY A 133 -17.91 -4.02 -10.02
C GLY A 133 -19.27 -3.94 -9.31
N SER A 134 -19.79 -2.74 -9.03
CA SER A 134 -21.16 -2.58 -8.53
C SER A 134 -22.19 -3.01 -9.57
N VAL A 135 -23.41 -3.35 -9.12
CA VAL A 135 -24.53 -3.73 -10.00
C VAL A 135 -24.77 -2.69 -11.10
N ALA A 136 -24.71 -1.40 -10.76
CA ALA A 136 -24.88 -0.31 -11.73
C ALA A 136 -23.74 -0.26 -12.76
N ASP A 137 -22.49 -0.52 -12.36
CA ASP A 137 -21.35 -0.55 -13.29
C ASP A 137 -21.34 -1.83 -14.16
N LEU A 138 -22.04 -2.89 -13.74
CA LEU A 138 -22.15 -4.17 -14.44
C LEU A 138 -23.36 -4.24 -15.39
N GLU A 139 -24.35 -3.39 -15.20
CA GLU A 139 -25.59 -3.40 -15.98
C GLU A 139 -25.29 -3.21 -17.48
N GLY A 140 -25.83 -4.13 -18.30
CA GLY A 140 -25.65 -4.12 -19.76
C GLY A 140 -24.28 -4.59 -20.27
N LYS A 141 -23.35 -5.02 -19.41
CA LYS A 141 -22.04 -5.52 -19.81
C LYS A 141 -22.00 -7.04 -19.92
N ASP A 142 -21.35 -7.54 -20.97
CA ASP A 142 -21.09 -8.98 -21.13
C ASP A 142 -19.83 -9.40 -20.38
N VAL A 143 -20.00 -9.81 -19.12
CA VAL A 143 -18.89 -10.19 -18.22
C VAL A 143 -18.61 -11.70 -18.28
N ALA A 144 -19.54 -12.51 -18.78
CA ALA A 144 -19.42 -13.95 -18.79
C ALA A 144 -18.26 -14.38 -19.70
N GLY A 145 -17.25 -15.04 -19.12
CA GLY A 145 -16.07 -15.46 -19.85
C GLY A 145 -15.02 -14.37 -20.10
N ALA A 146 -15.24 -13.16 -19.59
CA ALA A 146 -14.36 -12.00 -19.80
C ALA A 146 -13.17 -11.95 -18.84
N ILE A 147 -12.18 -11.13 -19.21
CA ILE A 147 -11.17 -10.57 -18.28
C ILE A 147 -11.69 -9.20 -17.86
N ALA A 148 -12.07 -9.07 -16.59
CA ALA A 148 -12.69 -7.85 -16.09
C ALA A 148 -11.66 -6.85 -15.57
N ILE A 149 -11.72 -5.60 -16.03
CA ILE A 149 -10.90 -4.49 -15.54
C ILE A 149 -11.69 -3.75 -14.46
N VAL A 150 -11.17 -3.72 -13.24
CA VAL A 150 -11.83 -3.12 -12.07
C VAL A 150 -11.01 -1.94 -11.57
N ASP A 151 -11.64 -0.78 -11.44
CA ASP A 151 -11.05 0.40 -10.83
C ASP A 151 -11.07 0.25 -9.30
N ALA A 152 -9.92 -0.12 -8.73
CA ALA A 152 -9.75 -0.32 -7.30
C ALA A 152 -9.58 1.00 -6.52
N ALA A 153 -9.41 2.14 -7.21
CA ALA A 153 -9.38 3.45 -6.58
C ALA A 153 -10.79 3.95 -6.21
N LYS A 154 -11.83 3.41 -6.86
CA LYS A 154 -13.23 3.68 -6.52
C LYS A 154 -13.62 3.06 -5.18
N ILE A 155 -14.50 3.73 -4.44
CA ILE A 155 -15.06 3.23 -3.19
C ILE A 155 -16.02 2.06 -3.49
N GLY A 156 -16.06 1.08 -2.59
CA GLY A 156 -17.07 0.02 -2.61
C GLY A 156 -16.84 -1.05 -3.69
N VAL A 157 -15.57 -1.38 -3.99
CA VAL A 157 -15.23 -2.44 -4.94
C VAL A 157 -15.95 -3.76 -4.59
N ARG A 158 -16.61 -4.37 -5.57
CA ARG A 158 -17.39 -5.61 -5.41
C ARG A 158 -16.90 -6.74 -6.31
N LEU A 159 -15.67 -7.21 -6.09
CA LEU A 159 -15.12 -8.34 -6.83
C LEU A 159 -15.98 -9.62 -6.83
N PRO A 160 -16.64 -10.01 -5.72
CA PRO A 160 -17.50 -11.18 -5.75
C PRO A 160 -18.59 -11.12 -6.83
N ASP A 161 -19.17 -9.95 -7.08
CA ASP A 161 -20.22 -9.79 -8.11
C ASP A 161 -19.66 -10.01 -9.52
N VAL A 162 -18.46 -9.50 -9.78
CA VAL A 162 -17.75 -9.66 -11.06
C VAL A 162 -17.51 -11.15 -11.36
N PHE A 163 -17.09 -11.93 -10.35
CA PHE A 163 -16.92 -13.37 -10.49
C PHE A 163 -18.24 -14.13 -10.57
N MET A 164 -19.27 -13.72 -9.83
CA MET A 164 -20.62 -14.32 -9.92
C MET A 164 -21.22 -14.19 -11.33
N LEU A 165 -20.87 -13.14 -12.07
CA LEU A 165 -21.24 -12.97 -13.48
C LEU A 165 -20.34 -13.73 -14.47
N GLY A 166 -19.38 -14.51 -13.98
CA GLY A 166 -18.60 -15.43 -14.80
C GLY A 166 -17.31 -14.86 -15.38
N ALA A 167 -16.77 -13.76 -14.84
CA ALA A 167 -15.43 -13.31 -15.22
C ALA A 167 -14.39 -14.41 -14.94
N LYS A 168 -13.50 -14.67 -15.90
CA LYS A 168 -12.43 -15.68 -15.77
C LYS A 168 -11.21 -15.17 -15.02
N ALA A 169 -11.02 -13.86 -15.04
CA ALA A 169 -9.89 -13.17 -14.42
C ALA A 169 -10.28 -11.72 -14.11
N VAL A 170 -9.53 -11.10 -13.19
CA VAL A 170 -9.69 -9.68 -12.87
C VAL A 170 -8.34 -8.97 -12.94
N VAL A 171 -8.35 -7.77 -13.49
CA VAL A 171 -7.23 -6.83 -13.45
C VAL A 171 -7.68 -5.63 -12.63
N LEU A 172 -7.10 -5.48 -11.44
CA LEU A 172 -7.29 -4.30 -10.61
C LEU A 172 -6.42 -3.16 -11.12
N VAL A 173 -7.04 -2.01 -11.32
CA VAL A 173 -6.36 -0.76 -11.65
C VAL A 173 -6.32 0.12 -10.43
N GLY A 174 -5.13 0.59 -10.05
CA GLY A 174 -4.94 1.38 -8.84
C GLY A 174 -3.97 2.53 -8.97
N ASP A 175 -4.08 3.49 -8.06
CA ASP A 175 -3.21 4.65 -7.91
C ASP A 175 -2.77 4.81 -6.45
N ASP A 176 -2.07 5.90 -6.15
CA ASP A 176 -1.52 6.19 -4.82
C ASP A 176 -2.59 6.39 -3.74
N SER A 177 -3.88 6.44 -4.10
CA SER A 177 -4.98 6.44 -3.12
C SER A 177 -5.27 5.06 -2.53
N ILE A 178 -4.71 3.99 -3.11
CA ILE A 178 -4.88 2.62 -2.64
C ILE A 178 -3.82 2.28 -1.60
N ASP A 179 -4.25 2.16 -0.35
CA ASP A 179 -3.43 1.64 0.73
C ASP A 179 -3.64 0.13 0.96
N GLN A 180 -2.85 -0.43 1.88
CA GLN A 180 -2.99 -1.84 2.27
C GLN A 180 -4.41 -2.18 2.75
N TRP A 181 -5.13 -1.24 3.38
CA TRP A 181 -6.47 -1.49 3.90
C TRP A 181 -7.49 -1.60 2.78
N ARG A 182 -7.38 -0.79 1.73
CA ARG A 182 -8.17 -0.97 0.51
C ARG A 182 -7.83 -2.28 -0.18
N MET A 183 -6.55 -2.63 -0.28
CA MET A 183 -6.13 -3.91 -0.87
C MET A 183 -6.70 -5.11 -0.11
N THR A 184 -6.77 -5.09 1.23
CA THR A 184 -7.40 -6.21 1.99
C THR A 184 -8.87 -6.45 1.61
N ARG A 185 -9.60 -5.43 1.14
CA ARG A 185 -11.03 -5.55 0.79
C ARG A 185 -11.28 -6.19 -0.56
N VAL A 186 -10.26 -6.22 -1.42
CA VAL A 186 -10.31 -6.83 -2.76
C VAL A 186 -9.58 -8.18 -2.80
N CYS A 187 -9.20 -8.69 -1.63
CA CYS A 187 -8.57 -9.99 -1.48
C CYS A 187 -9.54 -10.97 -0.82
N PHE A 188 -9.35 -12.26 -1.11
CA PHE A 188 -10.17 -13.30 -0.53
C PHE A 188 -9.45 -13.92 0.67
N SER A 189 -10.26 -14.31 1.66
CA SER A 189 -9.77 -15.06 2.82
C SER A 189 -9.40 -16.49 2.47
N THR A 190 -9.96 -17.03 1.38
CA THR A 190 -9.63 -18.34 0.81
C THR A 190 -8.78 -18.17 -0.44
N VAL A 191 -7.95 -19.18 -0.74
CA VAL A 191 -7.18 -19.22 -1.97
C VAL A 191 -8.14 -19.21 -3.17
N THR A 192 -8.04 -18.19 -4.02
CA THR A 192 -8.75 -18.15 -5.29
C THR A 192 -7.95 -18.85 -6.39
N LEU A 193 -8.68 -19.57 -7.24
CA LEU A 193 -8.13 -20.28 -8.40
C LEU A 193 -8.24 -19.46 -9.69
N VAL A 194 -8.45 -18.14 -9.58
CA VAL A 194 -8.57 -17.22 -10.70
C VAL A 194 -7.46 -16.17 -10.63
N PRO A 195 -6.77 -15.86 -11.74
CA PRO A 195 -5.67 -14.91 -11.71
C PRO A 195 -6.22 -13.52 -11.48
N ARG A 196 -5.52 -12.79 -10.61
CA ARG A 196 -5.78 -11.39 -10.33
C ARG A 196 -4.50 -10.62 -10.52
N LEU A 197 -4.55 -9.57 -11.32
CA LEU A 197 -3.41 -8.71 -11.58
C LEU A 197 -3.66 -7.34 -10.97
N TYR A 198 -2.59 -6.66 -10.58
CA TYR A 198 -2.61 -5.24 -10.27
C TYR A 198 -1.83 -4.46 -11.33
N ILE A 199 -2.43 -3.38 -11.84
CA ILE A 199 -1.82 -2.48 -12.82
C ILE A 199 -1.93 -1.04 -12.31
N PRO A 200 -0.81 -0.29 -12.24
CA PRO A 200 -0.85 1.15 -11.98
C PRO A 200 -1.72 1.89 -13.00
N ARG A 201 -2.54 2.84 -12.53
CA ARG A 201 -3.52 3.58 -13.33
C ARG A 201 -2.93 4.22 -14.57
N VAL A 202 -1.73 4.79 -14.46
CA VAL A 202 -1.00 5.39 -15.58
C VAL A 202 -0.78 4.39 -16.73
N LYS A 203 -0.45 3.13 -16.40
CA LYS A 203 -0.28 2.07 -17.39
C LYS A 203 -1.62 1.65 -17.98
N ALA A 204 -2.65 1.52 -17.13
CA ALA A 204 -3.99 1.16 -17.58
C ALA A 204 -4.56 2.17 -18.60
N ILE A 205 -4.38 3.47 -18.34
CA ILE A 205 -4.75 4.56 -19.27
C ILE A 205 -3.96 4.44 -20.57
N ALA A 206 -2.63 4.28 -20.49
CA ALA A 206 -1.79 4.17 -21.68
C ALA A 206 -2.15 2.97 -22.57
N SER A 207 -2.65 1.89 -21.97
CA SER A 207 -3.12 0.70 -22.69
C SER A 207 -4.60 0.76 -23.12
N GLY A 208 -5.37 1.79 -22.73
CA GLY A 208 -6.81 1.88 -23.04
C GLY A 208 -7.69 0.86 -22.29
N LEU A 209 -7.25 0.40 -21.11
CA LEU A 209 -7.98 -0.63 -20.33
C LEU A 209 -9.22 -0.06 -19.61
N LEU A 210 -9.24 1.24 -19.33
CA LEU A 210 -10.38 1.88 -18.65
C LEU A 210 -11.54 2.18 -19.62
N GLU A 211 -11.30 2.02 -20.91
CA GLU A 211 -12.23 2.22 -22.01
C GLU A 211 -12.66 0.89 -22.64
N ALA A 212 -12.13 -0.24 -22.15
CA ALA A 212 -12.40 -1.56 -22.69
C ALA A 212 -13.89 -1.92 -22.57
N ASP A 213 -14.52 -2.29 -23.67
CA ASP A 213 -15.96 -2.55 -23.80
C ASP A 213 -16.29 -4.00 -24.18
N GLY A 214 -15.28 -4.85 -24.28
CA GLY A 214 -15.38 -6.24 -24.73
C GLY A 214 -15.09 -6.47 -26.21
N SER A 215 -14.89 -5.41 -27.01
CA SER A 215 -14.56 -5.53 -28.44
C SER A 215 -13.17 -6.10 -28.70
N GLN A 216 -12.22 -5.87 -27.78
CA GLN A 216 -10.85 -6.35 -27.84
C GLN A 216 -10.65 -7.53 -26.87
N ARG A 217 -9.71 -8.41 -27.23
CA ARG A 217 -9.37 -9.60 -26.44
C ARG A 217 -8.11 -9.37 -25.61
N GLY A 218 -8.00 -10.15 -24.55
CA GLY A 218 -6.80 -10.25 -23.73
C GLY A 218 -6.45 -11.68 -23.41
N SER A 219 -5.20 -11.88 -22.97
CA SER A 219 -4.66 -13.17 -22.58
C SER A 219 -3.80 -13.01 -21.33
N ILE A 220 -4.05 -13.82 -20.30
CA ILE A 220 -3.28 -13.83 -19.04
C ILE A 220 -2.66 -15.20 -18.85
N ASP A 221 -1.34 -15.25 -18.68
CA ASP A 221 -0.61 -16.45 -18.29
C ASP A 221 0.22 -16.16 -17.05
N ALA A 222 0.02 -16.96 -15.99
CA ALA A 222 0.61 -16.70 -14.68
C ALA A 222 1.11 -17.96 -14.01
N ARG A 223 2.30 -17.86 -13.40
CA ARG A 223 2.90 -18.87 -12.55
C ARG A 223 3.61 -18.20 -11.38
N ALA A 224 3.16 -18.50 -10.18
CA ALA A 224 3.82 -18.16 -8.93
C ALA A 224 3.93 -19.38 -8.02
N LEU A 225 5.09 -19.55 -7.40
CA LEU A 225 5.38 -20.68 -6.53
C LEU A 225 5.85 -20.18 -5.16
N LEU A 226 5.65 -21.01 -4.14
CA LEU A 226 6.27 -20.80 -2.85
C LEU A 226 7.74 -21.23 -2.94
N LYS A 227 8.64 -20.33 -2.54
CA LYS A 227 10.07 -20.60 -2.47
C LYS A 227 10.54 -20.41 -1.04
N ASP A 228 11.35 -21.34 -0.56
CA ASP A 228 12.04 -21.14 0.70
C ASP A 228 13.08 -20.02 0.53
N ARG A 229 12.99 -19.06 1.43
CA ARG A 229 13.84 -17.88 1.52
C ARG A 229 14.39 -17.75 2.92
N GLU A 230 15.48 -17.00 3.04
CA GLU A 230 16.02 -16.61 4.33
C GLU A 230 15.45 -15.26 4.73
N GLY A 231 14.79 -15.23 5.89
CA GLY A 231 14.44 -14.01 6.61
C GLY A 231 15.55 -13.62 7.57
N VAL A 232 15.61 -12.33 7.91
CA VAL A 232 16.64 -11.77 8.79
C VAL A 232 15.95 -10.88 9.81
N ASN A 233 16.22 -11.12 11.09
CA ASN A 233 16.10 -10.12 12.14
C ASN A 233 17.47 -9.48 12.33
N LEU A 234 17.49 -8.15 12.41
CA LEU A 234 18.69 -7.39 12.74
C LEU A 234 18.44 -6.64 14.03
N TRP A 235 19.40 -6.71 14.96
CA TRP A 235 19.22 -6.09 16.27
C TRP A 235 20.54 -5.59 16.88
N VAL A 236 20.42 -4.65 17.81
CA VAL A 236 21.51 -4.09 18.63
C VAL A 236 21.14 -4.13 20.12
N GLU A 237 22.13 -4.37 20.97
CA GLU A 237 22.02 -4.25 22.42
C GLU A 237 22.57 -2.88 22.87
N LEU A 238 21.78 -2.16 23.66
CA LEU A 238 22.20 -0.97 24.39
C LEU A 238 22.20 -1.29 25.89
N PRO A 239 23.38 -1.55 26.49
CA PRO A 239 23.47 -2.00 27.86
C PRO A 239 23.10 -0.90 28.86
N ALA A 240 22.43 -1.31 29.94
CA ALA A 240 22.20 -0.44 31.10
C ALA A 240 23.46 -0.29 31.95
N VAL A 241 23.53 0.82 32.69
CA VAL A 241 24.44 0.99 33.82
C VAL A 241 23.65 0.78 35.11
N GLY A 242 24.12 -0.15 35.95
CA GLY A 242 23.49 -0.46 37.24
C GLY A 242 22.25 -1.35 37.17
N GLY A 243 21.73 -1.61 35.97
CA GLY A 243 20.52 -2.40 35.74
C GLY A 243 19.26 -1.71 36.28
N TRP A 244 18.12 -1.94 35.62
CA TRP A 244 16.83 -1.54 36.18
C TRP A 244 16.08 -2.79 36.63
N THR A 245 15.63 -2.76 37.87
CA THR A 245 14.78 -3.81 38.43
C THR A 245 13.39 -3.23 38.57
N GLY A 246 12.41 -3.79 37.85
CA GLY A 246 11.02 -3.39 38.00
C GLY A 246 10.31 -4.09 39.15
N ASP A 247 8.99 -3.97 39.18
CA ASP A 247 8.16 -4.41 40.31
C ASP A 247 8.26 -5.92 40.57
N LEU A 248 8.63 -6.70 39.55
CA LEU A 248 8.86 -8.14 39.64
C LEU A 248 10.20 -8.52 40.27
N LYS A 249 11.01 -7.56 40.73
CA LYS A 249 12.33 -7.77 41.33
C LYS A 249 13.30 -8.53 40.42
N ARG A 250 13.15 -8.35 39.11
CA ARG A 250 14.02 -8.92 38.07
C ARG A 250 14.54 -7.82 37.17
N GLU A 251 15.72 -8.05 36.59
CA GLU A 251 16.24 -7.19 35.53
C GLU A 251 15.26 -7.19 34.35
N GLU A 252 14.99 -6.00 33.82
CA GLU A 252 14.10 -5.85 32.68
C GLU A 252 14.81 -5.31 31.44
N VAL A 253 14.34 -5.80 30.29
CA VAL A 253 14.80 -5.38 28.98
C VAL A 253 13.64 -4.72 28.26
N LEU A 254 13.88 -3.53 27.72
CA LEU A 254 12.95 -2.88 26.80
C LEU A 254 13.27 -3.34 25.37
N VAL A 255 12.30 -3.97 24.71
CA VAL A 255 12.42 -4.33 23.29
C VAL A 255 11.64 -3.33 22.45
N LEU A 256 12.35 -2.61 21.58
CA LEU A 256 11.76 -1.76 20.55
C LEU A 256 11.93 -2.47 19.22
N SER A 257 10.87 -2.55 18.41
CA SER A 257 10.96 -3.27 17.13
C SER A 257 10.14 -2.59 16.05
N ALA A 258 10.64 -2.68 14.82
CA ALA A 258 9.97 -2.25 13.60
C ALA A 258 10.28 -3.24 12.48
N ARG A 259 9.33 -3.42 11.57
CA ARG A 259 9.55 -4.25 10.39
C ARG A 259 10.21 -3.44 9.29
N LEU A 260 11.15 -4.05 8.58
CA LEU A 260 11.78 -3.47 7.41
C LEU A 260 11.25 -4.10 6.12
N ASP A 261 10.83 -5.36 6.18
CA ASP A 261 10.30 -6.09 5.05
C ASP A 261 8.95 -5.51 4.59
N THR A 262 8.67 -5.67 3.30
CA THR A 262 7.33 -5.45 2.76
C THR A 262 6.65 -6.77 2.56
N HIS A 263 5.33 -6.76 2.77
CA HIS A 263 4.43 -7.86 2.46
C HIS A 263 3.15 -7.22 1.95
N GLY A 264 2.35 -7.99 1.21
CA GLY A 264 1.07 -7.51 0.75
C GLY A 264 0.52 -8.38 -0.37
N PHE A 265 -0.63 -7.96 -0.88
CA PHE A 265 -1.36 -8.68 -1.91
C PHE A 265 -0.78 -8.49 -3.30
N THR A 266 0.26 -7.67 -3.45
CA THR A 266 1.04 -7.45 -4.68
C THR A 266 2.53 -7.56 -4.34
N PRO A 267 3.07 -8.76 -4.06
CA PRO A 267 4.41 -8.92 -3.49
C PRO A 267 5.50 -8.21 -4.31
N ASP A 268 5.40 -8.29 -5.63
CA ASP A 268 6.38 -7.69 -6.55
C ASP A 268 6.30 -6.16 -6.64
N TYR A 269 5.20 -5.55 -6.16
CA TYR A 269 4.98 -4.10 -6.13
C TYR A 269 4.28 -3.70 -4.83
N SER A 270 5.08 -3.46 -3.80
CA SER A 270 4.65 -3.04 -2.47
C SER A 270 5.57 -1.92 -1.98
N PRO A 271 5.46 -0.69 -2.54
CA PRO A 271 6.28 0.46 -2.16
C PRO A 271 5.81 1.04 -0.82
N GLU A 272 5.73 0.20 0.21
CA GLU A 272 5.21 0.55 1.53
C GLU A 272 6.22 1.46 2.24
N LEU A 273 5.77 2.66 2.63
CA LEU A 273 6.62 3.70 3.22
C LEU A 273 6.50 3.83 4.74
N ARG A 274 5.42 3.35 5.37
CA ARG A 274 5.22 3.48 6.82
C ARG A 274 6.19 2.60 7.60
N GLN A 275 6.36 1.36 7.20
CA GLN A 275 7.33 0.43 7.79
C GLN A 275 8.76 0.91 7.53
N ALA A 276 9.04 1.44 6.33
CA ALA A 276 10.32 2.08 6.04
C ALA A 276 10.60 3.26 7.00
N ALA A 277 9.63 4.15 7.20
CA ALA A 277 9.76 5.26 8.15
C ALA A 277 9.94 4.77 9.59
N ASN A 278 9.18 3.77 10.03
CA ASN A 278 9.29 3.21 11.38
C ASN A 278 10.66 2.58 11.62
N ALA A 279 11.18 1.80 10.66
CA ALA A 279 12.51 1.19 10.76
C ALA A 279 13.62 2.24 10.76
N ALA A 280 13.53 3.25 9.90
CA ALA A 280 14.48 4.36 9.88
C ALA A 280 14.47 5.17 11.18
N LEU A 281 13.27 5.44 11.73
CA LEU A 281 13.10 6.16 12.99
C LEU A 281 13.66 5.36 14.16
N LEU A 282 13.39 4.06 14.20
CA LEU A 282 13.90 3.19 15.25
C LEU A 282 15.45 3.14 15.26
N ALA A 283 16.07 3.09 14.08
CA ALA A 283 17.52 3.18 13.95
C ALA A 283 18.08 4.52 14.45
N ASP A 284 17.43 5.63 14.08
CA ASP A 284 17.82 6.98 14.54
C ASP A 284 17.68 7.12 16.07
N VAL A 285 16.60 6.58 16.65
CA VAL A 285 16.40 6.50 18.11
C VAL A 285 17.49 5.66 18.77
N ALA A 286 17.86 4.51 18.21
CA ALA A 286 18.93 3.68 18.76
C ALA A 286 20.27 4.43 18.80
N VAL A 287 20.61 5.15 17.71
CA VAL A 287 21.82 5.97 17.63
C VAL A 287 21.76 7.14 18.63
N SER A 288 20.61 7.79 18.75
CA SER A 288 20.41 8.89 19.70
C SER A 288 20.56 8.41 21.16
N LEU A 289 19.94 7.30 21.53
CA LEU A 289 20.07 6.69 22.85
C LEU A 289 21.53 6.34 23.18
N ALA A 290 22.25 5.73 22.24
CA ALA A 290 23.66 5.39 22.41
C ALA A 290 24.55 6.62 22.64
N LYS A 291 24.22 7.75 22.03
CA LYS A 291 24.94 9.03 22.21
C LYS A 291 24.53 9.78 23.49
N SER A 292 23.32 9.55 23.99
CA SER A 292 22.77 10.26 25.16
C SER A 292 23.42 9.88 26.49
N GLY A 293 24.21 8.80 26.53
CA GLY A 293 24.96 8.34 27.69
C GLY A 293 24.38 7.08 28.34
N PRO A 294 24.72 6.82 29.62
CA PRO A 294 24.28 5.65 30.34
C PRO A 294 22.75 5.48 30.38
N LEU A 295 22.27 4.32 29.96
CA LEU A 295 20.86 3.96 30.08
C LEU A 295 20.60 3.31 31.44
N ASN A 296 19.44 3.57 32.02
CA ASN A 296 19.02 2.88 33.25
C ASN A 296 18.45 1.49 32.94
N ARG A 297 17.85 1.29 31.77
CA ARG A 297 17.26 0.03 31.31
C ARG A 297 18.04 -0.53 30.13
N HIS A 298 18.17 -1.85 30.07
CA HIS A 298 18.77 -2.50 28.92
C HIS A 298 17.77 -2.38 27.77
N VAL A 299 18.23 -1.92 26.59
CA VAL A 299 17.36 -1.75 25.42
C VAL A 299 17.86 -2.64 24.30
N VAL A 300 16.97 -3.45 23.74
CA VAL A 300 17.19 -4.18 22.50
C VAL A 300 16.36 -3.50 21.42
N VAL A 301 17.02 -3.15 20.33
CA VAL A 301 16.43 -2.53 19.15
C VAL A 301 16.63 -3.41 17.94
#